data_AF-A0A377IZ51-F1
#
_entry.id   AF-A0A377IZ51-F1
#
_cell.length_a   1.000
_cell.length_b   1.000
_cell.length_c   1.000
_cell.angle_alpha   90.00
_cell.angle_beta   90.00
_cell.angle_gamma   90.00
#
_symmetry.space_group_name_H-M   'P 1'
#
loop_
_entity.id
_entity.type
_entity.pdbx_description
1 polymer ?
#
loop_
_entity_poly.entity_id
_entity_poly.type
_entity_poly.pdbx_seq_one_letter_code
_entity_poly.pdbx_strand_id
1 'polypeptide(L)'
;MNKLTTEYLNSLVDNVGYVHQGLLTICTITLKNGFQLVGTSACVSKDNYDVQIGRNIAYENAFAKLWELEGYALKQRIYESQNKDVTLRNGNKGKVVYTSPFGKLLIVEHNGDELPPSHWHNADGTFYADCTSDLDVVRE
;
A
#
# COMPACT_ATOMS: atom_id res chain seq x y z
N MET A 1 9.94 2.96 6.68
CA MET A 1 10.51 1.59 6.62
C MET A 1 10.70 1.27 5.15
N ASN A 2 11.94 1.05 4.69
CA ASN A 2 12.25 0.99 3.24
C ASN A 2 12.58 -0.43 2.75
N LYS A 3 12.33 -1.45 3.58
CA LYS A 3 12.64 -2.85 3.30
C LYS A 3 11.57 -3.73 3.93
N LEU A 4 11.14 -4.76 3.21
CA LEU A 4 10.33 -5.84 3.73
C LEU A 4 11.21 -6.91 4.36
N THR A 5 10.74 -7.46 5.47
CA THR A 5 11.38 -8.59 6.14
C THR A 5 10.33 -9.65 6.46
N THR A 6 10.78 -10.89 6.60
CA THR A 6 9.92 -12.01 6.94
C THR A 6 9.28 -11.80 8.32
N GLU A 7 10.01 -11.20 9.27
CA GLU A 7 9.49 -10.87 10.61
C GLU A 7 8.30 -9.90 10.52
N TYR A 8 8.39 -8.89 9.66
CA TYR A 8 7.28 -7.97 9.43
C TYR A 8 6.08 -8.69 8.83
N LEU A 9 6.26 -9.47 7.76
CA LEU A 9 5.15 -10.17 7.13
C LEU A 9 4.48 -11.17 8.07
N ASN A 10 5.27 -11.90 8.86
CA ASN A 10 4.74 -12.78 9.90
C ASN A 10 3.95 -12.01 10.96
N SER A 11 4.35 -10.77 11.28
CA SER A 11 3.62 -9.92 12.24
C SER A 11 2.24 -9.49 11.73
N LEU A 12 1.99 -9.56 10.42
CA LEU A 12 0.69 -9.26 9.80
C LEU A 12 -0.29 -10.43 9.85
N VAL A 13 0.22 -11.66 9.98
CA VAL A 13 -0.59 -12.88 10.01
C VAL A 13 -1.34 -12.95 11.34
N ASP A 14 -2.64 -13.20 11.25
CA ASP A 14 -3.52 -13.44 12.39
C ASP A 14 -3.82 -14.93 12.57
N ASN A 15 -4.19 -15.61 11.48
CA ASN A 15 -4.52 -17.03 11.50
C ASN A 15 -4.11 -17.73 10.19
N VAL A 16 -3.87 -19.04 10.29
CA VAL A 16 -3.64 -19.91 9.11
C VAL A 16 -4.55 -21.13 9.20
N GLY A 17 -5.37 -21.32 8.17
CA GLY A 17 -6.28 -22.46 8.00
C GLY A 17 -5.90 -23.36 6.84
N TYR A 18 -6.26 -24.64 6.92
CA TYR A 18 -6.01 -25.61 5.86
C TYR A 18 -7.27 -26.39 5.54
N VAL A 19 -7.54 -26.58 4.25
CA VAL A 19 -8.60 -27.46 3.73
C VAL A 19 -7.94 -28.50 2.83
N HIS A 20 -8.28 -29.77 3.07
CA HIS A 20 -7.78 -30.90 2.28
C HIS A 20 -8.90 -31.48 1.44
N GLN A 21 -8.67 -31.61 0.13
CA GLN A 21 -9.61 -32.19 -0.82
C GLN A 21 -8.90 -33.24 -1.68
N GLY A 22 -8.84 -34.47 -1.18
CA GLY A 22 -8.09 -35.55 -1.84
C GLY A 22 -6.59 -35.24 -1.87
N LEU A 23 -6.06 -34.99 -3.06
CA LEU A 23 -4.65 -34.65 -3.29
C LEU A 23 -4.36 -33.14 -3.26
N LEU A 24 -5.40 -32.32 -3.15
CA LEU A 24 -5.32 -30.87 -3.07
C LEU A 24 -5.27 -30.42 -1.61
N THR A 25 -4.32 -29.57 -1.27
CA THR A 25 -4.31 -28.81 -0.03
C THR A 25 -4.43 -27.33 -0.36
N ILE A 26 -5.39 -26.67 0.31
CA ILE A 26 -5.63 -25.24 0.22
C ILE A 26 -5.23 -24.64 1.57
N CYS A 27 -4.30 -23.70 1.56
CA CYS A 27 -3.91 -22.90 2.71
C CYS A 27 -4.56 -21.53 2.61
N THR A 28 -5.16 -21.06 3.71
CA THR A 28 -5.69 -19.70 3.83
C THR A 28 -4.96 -18.97 4.95
N ILE A 29 -4.22 -17.92 4.62
CA ILE A 29 -3.62 -16.99 5.58
C ILE A 29 -4.58 -15.82 5.76
N THR A 30 -5.06 -15.62 6.99
CA THR A 30 -5.86 -14.44 7.36
C THR A 30 -4.94 -13.41 8.00
N LEU A 31 -4.95 -12.19 7.48
CA LEU A 31 -4.18 -11.07 8.03
C LEU A 31 -4.99 -10.34 9.11
N LYS A 32 -4.30 -9.58 9.97
CA LYS A 32 -4.92 -8.79 11.05
C LYS A 32 -5.98 -7.77 10.58
N ASN A 33 -5.91 -7.34 9.31
CA ASN A 33 -6.91 -6.47 8.71
C ASN A 33 -8.12 -7.23 8.12
N GLY A 34 -8.18 -8.55 8.29
CA GLY A 34 -9.24 -9.42 7.77
C GLY A 34 -9.03 -9.87 6.32
N PHE A 35 -7.99 -9.41 5.61
CA PHE A 35 -7.72 -9.85 4.25
C PHE A 35 -7.24 -11.30 4.23
N GLN A 36 -7.72 -12.09 3.27
CA GLN A 36 -7.41 -13.52 3.17
C GLN A 36 -6.60 -13.82 1.91
N LEU A 37 -5.51 -14.56 2.10
CA LEU A 37 -4.64 -15.04 1.04
C LEU A 37 -4.75 -16.54 0.92
N VAL A 38 -4.92 -17.01 -0.31
CA VAL A 38 -5.06 -18.44 -0.60
C VAL A 38 -3.83 -18.93 -1.34
N GLY A 39 -3.24 -20.00 -0.85
CA GLY A 39 -2.19 -20.76 -1.52
C GLY A 39 -2.60 -22.22 -1.66
N THR A 40 -2.06 -22.90 -2.66
CA THR A 40 -2.49 -24.26 -3.00
C THR A 40 -1.30 -25.16 -3.29
N SER A 41 -1.45 -26.44 -2.97
CA SER A 41 -0.55 -27.50 -3.43
C SER A 41 -1.39 -28.66 -3.96
N ALA A 42 -0.98 -29.27 -5.07
CA ALA A 42 -1.61 -30.48 -5.61
C ALA A 42 -0.57 -31.59 -5.76
N CYS A 43 -0.84 -32.74 -5.14
CA CYS A 43 0.01 -33.93 -5.27
C CYS A 43 -0.40 -34.76 -6.48
N VAL A 44 0.58 -35.45 -7.10
CA VAL A 44 0.38 -36.22 -8.33
C VAL A 44 -0.15 -37.64 -8.04
N SER A 45 0.18 -38.22 -6.88
CA SER A 45 -0.22 -39.60 -6.53
C SER A 45 -0.64 -39.71 -5.06
N LYS A 46 -1.66 -40.52 -4.80
CA LYS A 46 -2.12 -40.85 -3.44
C LYS A 46 -1.08 -41.64 -2.65
N ASP A 47 -0.34 -42.52 -3.32
CA ASP A 47 0.62 -43.41 -2.67
C ASP A 47 1.85 -42.65 -2.12
N ASN A 48 2.13 -41.47 -2.68
CA ASN A 48 3.22 -40.59 -2.27
C ASN A 48 2.71 -39.30 -1.60
N TYR A 49 1.44 -39.26 -1.18
CA TYR A 49 0.87 -38.06 -0.57
C TYR A 49 1.36 -37.89 0.87
N ASP A 50 2.15 -36.83 1.08
CA ASP A 50 2.52 -36.35 2.41
C ASP A 50 1.77 -35.05 2.70
N VAL A 51 0.92 -35.09 3.73
CA VAL A 51 0.10 -33.95 4.15
C VAL A 51 0.94 -32.77 4.64
N GLN A 52 2.08 -33.02 5.29
CA GLN A 52 2.94 -31.95 5.79
C GLN A 52 3.64 -31.25 4.65
N ILE A 53 4.13 -32.00 3.66
CA ILE A 53 4.70 -31.42 2.44
C ILE A 53 3.66 -30.57 1.72
N GLY A 54 2.43 -31.07 1.55
CA GLY A 54 1.34 -30.31 0.95
C GLY A 54 1.02 -29.01 1.71
N ARG A 55 0.93 -29.07 3.03
CA ARG A 55 0.69 -27.88 3.87
C ARG A 55 1.81 -26.86 3.73
N ASN A 56 3.06 -27.29 3.76
CA ASN A 56 4.21 -26.39 3.63
C ASN A 56 4.21 -25.69 2.27
N ILE A 57 4.03 -26.43 1.17
CA ILE A 57 3.98 -25.85 -0.18
C ILE A 57 2.79 -24.89 -0.33
N ALA A 58 1.61 -25.28 0.17
CA ALA A 58 0.42 -24.43 0.10
C ALA A 58 0.62 -23.14 0.92
N TYR A 59 1.27 -23.21 2.09
CA TYR A 59 1.62 -22.06 2.91
C TYR A 59 2.64 -21.16 2.21
N GLU A 60 3.73 -21.70 1.69
CA GLU A 60 4.74 -20.94 0.94
C GLU A 60 4.11 -20.22 -0.26
N ASN A 61 3.18 -20.87 -0.96
CA ASN A 61 2.46 -20.24 -2.07
C ASN A 61 1.59 -19.05 -1.60
N ALA A 62 0.88 -19.20 -0.48
CA ALA A 62 0.08 -18.11 0.11
C ALA A 62 0.97 -16.97 0.61
N PHE A 63 2.09 -17.30 1.25
CA PHE A 63 3.03 -16.34 1.81
C PHE A 63 3.81 -15.58 0.74
N ALA A 64 4.14 -16.23 -0.39
CA ALA A 64 4.73 -15.55 -1.55
C ALA A 64 3.79 -14.46 -2.11
N LYS A 65 2.48 -14.71 -2.14
CA LYS A 65 1.48 -13.70 -2.52
C LYS A 65 1.42 -12.54 -1.52
N LEU A 66 1.49 -12.84 -0.22
CA LEU A 66 1.60 -11.79 0.82
C LEU A 66 2.81 -10.88 0.54
N TRP A 67 3.95 -11.50 0.24
CA TRP A 67 5.18 -10.78 -0.07
C TRP A 67 5.02 -9.85 -1.28
N GLU A 68 4.44 -10.36 -2.37
CA GLU A 68 4.19 -9.59 -3.58
C GLU A 68 3.28 -8.38 -3.31
N LEU A 69 2.17 -8.59 -2.60
CA LEU A 69 1.22 -7.52 -2.29
C LEU A 69 1.81 -6.45 -1.36
N GLU A 70 2.49 -6.86 -0.28
CA GLU A 70 3.16 -5.89 0.61
C GLU A 70 4.33 -5.19 -0.10
N GLY A 71 4.98 -5.87 -1.05
CA GLY A 71 6.00 -5.29 -1.92
C GLY A 71 5.45 -4.16 -2.76
N TYR A 72 4.34 -4.42 -3.46
CA TYR A 72 3.63 -3.42 -4.22
C TYR A 72 3.13 -2.28 -3.33
N ALA A 73 2.46 -2.59 -2.21
CA ALA A 73 1.92 -1.59 -1.29
C ALA A 73 3.01 -0.69 -0.72
N LEU A 74 4.18 -1.24 -0.36
CA LEU A 74 5.32 -0.44 0.08
C LEU A 74 5.84 0.47 -1.04
N LYS A 75 5.98 -0.06 -2.27
CA LYS A 75 6.41 0.75 -3.42
C LYS A 75 5.42 1.88 -3.71
N GLN A 76 4.13 1.61 -3.61
CA GLN A 76 3.07 2.60 -3.79
C GLN A 76 3.16 3.70 -2.73
N ARG A 77 3.29 3.35 -1.45
CA ARG A 77 3.49 4.34 -0.36
C ARG A 77 4.73 5.20 -0.59
N ILE A 78 5.81 4.62 -1.11
CA ILE A 78 7.03 5.38 -1.45
C ILE A 78 6.77 6.34 -2.61
N TYR A 79 6.12 5.88 -3.69
CA TYR A 79 5.76 6.71 -4.83
C TYR A 79 4.86 7.88 -4.42
N GLU A 80 3.80 7.60 -3.66
CA GLU A 80 2.90 8.61 -3.10
C GLU A 80 3.61 9.55 -2.13
N SER A 81 4.64 9.10 -1.41
CA SER A 81 5.44 9.95 -0.53
C SER A 81 6.42 10.85 -1.30
N GLN A 82 6.86 10.43 -2.49
CA GLN A 82 7.82 11.16 -3.32
C GLN A 82 7.14 12.21 -4.20
N ASN A 83 5.92 11.96 -4.66
CA ASN A 83 5.11 12.93 -5.43
C ASN A 83 4.26 13.82 -4.53
N LYS A 84 4.91 14.54 -3.60
CA LYS A 84 4.22 15.49 -2.72
C LYS A 84 4.76 16.91 -2.83
N ASP A 85 5.91 17.11 -3.47
CA ASP A 85 6.45 18.44 -3.66
C ASP A 85 5.73 19.10 -4.84
N VAL A 86 5.20 20.30 -4.61
CA VAL A 86 4.50 21.10 -5.61
C VAL A 86 5.12 22.48 -5.71
N THR A 87 4.98 23.12 -6.87
CA THR A 87 5.30 24.54 -7.03
C THR A 87 4.01 25.34 -7.16
N LEU A 88 3.85 26.34 -6.29
CA LEU A 88 2.74 27.30 -6.35
C LEU A 88 3.03 28.37 -7.40
N ARG A 89 1.99 29.05 -7.91
CA ARG A 89 2.09 30.08 -8.95
C ARG A 89 2.98 31.25 -8.54
N ASN A 90 3.02 31.58 -7.25
CA ASN A 90 3.92 32.58 -6.67
C ASN A 90 5.42 32.17 -6.68
N GLY A 91 5.75 30.94 -7.08
CA GLY A 91 7.11 30.41 -7.12
C GLY A 91 7.55 29.68 -5.85
N ASN A 92 6.75 29.71 -4.78
CA ASN A 92 7.05 28.99 -3.55
C ASN A 92 6.86 27.49 -3.75
N LYS A 93 7.64 26.71 -3.00
CA LYS A 93 7.52 25.25 -2.97
C LYS A 93 6.62 24.85 -1.81
N GLY A 94 5.75 23.88 -2.01
CA GLY A 94 4.93 23.32 -0.94
C GLY A 94 4.97 21.80 -0.94
N LYS A 95 4.50 21.20 0.15
CA LYS A 95 4.31 19.76 0.26
C LYS A 95 2.84 19.43 0.45
N VAL A 96 2.27 18.61 -0.43
CA VAL A 96 0.95 18.01 -0.26
C VAL A 96 1.02 17.05 0.93
N VAL A 97 0.39 17.41 2.04
CA VAL A 97 0.39 16.59 3.26
C VAL A 97 -0.85 15.70 3.37
N TYR A 98 -1.92 16.05 2.66
CA TYR A 98 -3.15 15.27 2.62
C TYR A 98 -3.92 15.46 1.32
N THR A 99 -4.56 14.40 0.85
CA THR A 99 -5.53 14.42 -0.24
C THR A 99 -6.84 13.84 0.30
N SER A 100 -7.90 14.63 0.24
CA SER A 100 -9.23 14.22 0.70
C SER A 100 -9.90 13.21 -0.26
N PRO A 101 -10.90 12.43 0.20
CA PRO A 101 -11.63 11.48 -0.65
C PRO A 101 -12.35 12.11 -1.85
N PHE A 102 -12.65 13.41 -1.78
CA PHE A 102 -13.28 14.19 -2.84
C PHE A 102 -12.25 15.03 -3.63
N GLY A 103 -10.96 14.70 -3.53
CA GLY A 103 -9.90 15.20 -4.38
C GLY A 103 -9.24 16.51 -3.95
N LYS A 104 -9.70 17.19 -2.88
CA LYS A 104 -9.02 18.39 -2.37
C LYS A 104 -7.64 18.07 -1.78
N LEU A 105 -6.67 18.95 -2.00
CA LEU A 105 -5.31 18.85 -1.50
C LEU A 105 -5.10 19.79 -0.31
N LEU A 106 -4.37 19.35 0.71
CA LEU A 106 -3.85 20.20 1.79
C LEU A 106 -2.35 20.36 1.58
N ILE A 107 -1.89 21.59 1.42
CA ILE A 107 -0.51 21.93 1.08
C ILE A 107 0.10 22.76 2.21
N VAL A 108 1.34 22.42 2.55
CA VAL A 108 2.19 23.07 3.54
C VAL A 108 3.28 23.83 2.76
N GLU A 109 3.26 25.16 2.79
CA GLU A 109 4.08 26.02 1.93
C GLU A 109 5.44 26.38 2.56
N HIS A 110 6.58 26.19 1.89
CA HIS A 110 7.90 26.52 2.43
C HIS A 110 8.29 28.00 2.16
N ASN A 111 8.02 28.88 3.12
CA ASN A 111 8.26 30.33 3.00
C ASN A 111 9.48 30.86 3.80
N GLY A 112 10.23 29.98 4.47
CA GLY A 112 11.41 30.39 5.26
C GLY A 112 11.13 30.87 6.70
N ASP A 113 9.86 30.92 7.11
CA ASP A 113 9.41 31.26 8.48
C ASP A 113 8.98 30.01 9.29
N GLU A 114 8.91 30.16 10.64
CA GLU A 114 8.53 29.08 11.56
C GLU A 114 7.08 28.60 11.36
N LEU A 115 6.93 27.27 11.24
CA LEU A 115 5.74 26.46 10.90
C LEU A 115 4.78 27.07 9.86
N PRO A 116 4.75 26.53 8.64
CA PRO A 116 4.21 27.24 7.49
C PRO A 116 2.68 27.39 7.47
N PRO A 117 2.15 28.37 6.72
CA PRO A 117 0.74 28.44 6.40
C PRO A 117 0.30 27.17 5.65
N SER A 118 -0.88 26.67 6.02
CA SER A 118 -1.51 25.51 5.38
C SER A 118 -2.71 25.96 4.55
N HIS A 119 -2.79 25.46 3.33
CA HIS A 119 -3.79 25.88 2.33
C HIS A 119 -4.55 24.68 1.77
N TRP A 120 -5.86 24.85 1.54
CA TRP A 120 -6.68 23.85 0.85
C TRP A 120 -6.81 24.21 -0.63
N HIS A 121 -6.59 23.23 -1.50
CA HIS A 121 -6.73 23.36 -2.96
C HIS A 121 -7.74 22.35 -3.49
N ASN A 122 -8.31 22.64 -4.65
CA ASN A 122 -9.16 21.72 -5.39
C ASN A 122 -8.33 20.59 -6.03
N ALA A 123 -9.02 19.59 -6.57
CA ALA A 123 -8.39 18.42 -7.20
C ALA A 123 -7.60 18.75 -8.47
N ASP A 124 -7.91 19.87 -9.11
CA ASP A 124 -7.22 20.39 -10.28
C ASP A 124 -6.04 21.32 -9.93
N GLY A 125 -5.73 21.48 -8.64
CA GLY A 125 -4.65 22.33 -8.14
C GLY A 125 -5.03 23.81 -7.96
N THR A 126 -6.24 24.22 -8.33
CA THR A 126 -6.71 25.61 -8.12
C THR A 126 -6.96 25.89 -6.64
N PHE A 127 -6.64 27.11 -6.19
CA PHE A 127 -6.95 27.52 -4.81
C PHE A 127 -8.42 27.93 -4.66
N TYR A 128 -8.91 28.79 -5.56
CA TYR A 128 -10.33 29.14 -5.69
C TYR A 128 -10.92 28.47 -6.91
N ALA A 129 -12.22 28.16 -6.88
CA ALA A 129 -12.88 27.46 -7.99
C ALA A 129 -13.22 28.39 -9.18
N ASP A 130 -13.32 29.69 -8.94
CA ASP A 130 -13.87 30.69 -9.85
C ASP A 130 -12.87 31.78 -10.25
N CYS A 131 -11.66 31.77 -9.71
CA CYS A 131 -10.62 32.73 -10.08
C CYS A 131 -9.20 32.16 -9.94
N THR A 132 -8.28 32.78 -10.69
CA THR A 132 -6.86 32.50 -10.62
C THR A 132 -6.26 33.05 -9.34
N SER A 133 -5.43 32.27 -8.66
CA SER A 133 -4.73 32.67 -7.43
C SER A 133 -3.22 32.52 -7.56
N ASP A 134 -2.48 33.37 -6.86
CA ASP A 134 -1.02 33.22 -6.69
C ASP A 134 -0.64 31.94 -5.94
N LEU A 135 -1.61 31.30 -5.27
CA LEU A 135 -1.43 30.02 -4.60
C LEU A 135 -1.79 28.83 -5.48
N ASP A 136 -2.22 29.00 -6.74
CA ASP A 136 -2.54 27.85 -7.60
C ASP A 136 -1.31 26.93 -7.79
N VAL A 137 -1.50 25.62 -7.82
CA VAL A 137 -0.44 24.67 -8.17
C VAL A 137 -0.21 24.73 -9.67
N VAL A 138 1.03 25.00 -10.11
CA VAL A 138 1.35 25.20 -11.54
C VAL A 138 2.27 24.13 -12.13
N ARG A 139 2.95 23.32 -11.32
CA ARG A 139 3.84 22.22 -11.76
C ARG A 139 3.92 21.08 -10.73
N GLU A 140 3.82 19.85 -11.22
CA GLU A 140 4.31 18.59 -10.61
C GLU A 140 5.58 18.12 -11.32
#